data_AF-A0A8S8Y2E8-F1
#
_entry.id   AF-A0A8S8Y2E8-F1
#
_cell.length_a   1.000
_cell.length_b   1.000
_cell.length_c   1.000
_cell.angle_alpha   90.00
_cell.angle_beta   90.00
_cell.angle_gamma   90.00
#
_symmetry.space_group_name_H-M   'P 1'
#
loop_
_entity.id
_entity.type
_entity.pdbx_description
1 polymer ?
#
loop_
_entity_poly.entity_id
_entity_poly.type
_entity_poly.pdbx_seq_one_letter_code
_entity_poly.pdbx_strand_id
1 'polypeptide(L)'
;MILANGSIPIELPFMKFGDNVISSGEALSLEQLPDHIVVVGGGYIGLELGITYRMLGSEVTIVEAMDSILPIFDKELRRPLELFVKKNK
;
A
#
# COMPACT_ATOMS: atom_id res chain seq x y z
N MET A 1 -28.82 12.78 17.72
CA MET A 1 -28.31 12.17 16.47
C MET A 1 -26.79 12.21 16.53
N ILE A 2 -26.11 11.09 16.39
CA ILE A 2 -24.64 11.00 16.30
C ILE A 2 -24.31 10.50 14.90
N LEU A 3 -23.46 11.21 14.17
CA LEU A 3 -23.00 10.81 12.84
C LEU A 3 -21.68 10.04 12.97
N ALA A 4 -21.66 8.80 12.48
CA ALA A 4 -20.54 7.85 12.60
C ALA A 4 -20.43 6.92 11.37
N ASN A 5 -20.46 7.49 10.16
CA ASN A 5 -20.47 6.77 8.89
C ASN A 5 -19.09 6.28 8.40
N GLY A 6 -18.01 6.64 9.10
CA GLY A 6 -16.67 6.19 8.75
C GLY A 6 -16.13 6.76 7.44
N SER A 7 -15.30 5.98 6.75
CA SER A 7 -14.65 6.34 5.49
C SER A 7 -14.65 5.18 4.50
N ILE A 8 -14.34 5.46 3.24
CA ILE A 8 -14.26 4.48 2.16
C ILE A 8 -12.91 4.61 1.43
N PRO A 9 -12.41 3.53 0.79
CA PRO A 9 -11.26 3.61 -0.08
C PRO A 9 -11.48 4.60 -1.24
N ILE A 10 -10.40 5.25 -1.67
CA ILE A 10 -10.43 6.22 -2.77
C ILE A 10 -10.05 5.52 -4.07
N GLU A 11 -10.86 5.72 -5.11
CA GLU A 11 -10.53 5.33 -6.48
C GLU A 11 -9.68 6.39 -7.16
N LEU A 12 -8.75 5.96 -8.02
CA LEU A 12 -8.07 6.88 -8.93
C LEU A 12 -8.96 7.13 -10.16
N PRO A 13 -9.06 8.37 -10.69
CA PRO A 13 -9.95 8.67 -11.81
C PRO A 13 -9.75 7.80 -13.06
N PHE A 14 -8.52 7.35 -13.29
CA PHE A 14 -8.12 6.51 -14.43
C PHE A 14 -7.97 5.01 -14.08
N MET A 15 -8.17 4.64 -12.81
CA MET A 15 -7.98 3.29 -12.30
C MET A 15 -8.99 3.03 -11.19
N LYS A 16 -10.21 2.70 -11.61
CA LYS A 16 -11.32 2.32 -10.73
C LYS A 16 -11.15 0.89 -10.22
N PHE A 17 -11.80 0.55 -9.11
CA PHE A 17 -11.81 -0.82 -8.62
C PHE A 17 -12.58 -1.73 -9.58
N GLY A 18 -12.10 -2.98 -9.71
CA GLY A 18 -12.63 -3.99 -10.62
C GLY A 18 -11.52 -4.87 -11.20
N ASP A 19 -11.87 -6.12 -11.52
CA ASP A 19 -10.96 -7.16 -12.02
C ASP A 19 -9.69 -7.29 -11.18
N ASN A 20 -8.57 -6.74 -11.66
CA ASN A 20 -7.25 -6.81 -11.02
C ASN A 20 -6.93 -5.58 -10.16
N VAL A 21 -7.80 -4.58 -10.11
CA VAL A 21 -7.65 -3.37 -9.29
C VAL A 21 -8.53 -3.52 -8.07
N ILE A 22 -7.91 -3.74 -6.92
CA ILE A 22 -8.61 -4.05 -5.67
C ILE A 22 -8.22 -3.07 -4.56
N SER A 23 -9.14 -2.86 -3.64
CA SER A 23 -8.94 -2.08 -2.42
C SER A 23 -8.18 -2.88 -1.36
N SER A 24 -7.76 -2.22 -0.28
CA SER A 24 -7.12 -2.88 0.86
C SER A 24 -8.02 -3.91 1.54
N GLY A 25 -9.34 -3.71 1.53
CA GLY A 25 -10.30 -4.66 2.10
C GLY A 25 -10.37 -5.97 1.31
N GLU A 26 -10.39 -5.87 -0.02
CA GLU A 26 -10.41 -7.02 -0.92
C GLU A 26 -9.08 -7.76 -0.92
N ALA A 27 -7.95 -7.05 -0.85
CA ALA A 27 -6.62 -7.63 -0.73
C ALA A 27 -6.54 -8.62 0.46
N LEU A 28 -7.11 -8.24 1.61
CA LEU A 28 -7.13 -9.12 2.79
C LEU A 28 -7.96 -10.41 2.62
N SER A 29 -8.80 -10.47 1.58
CA SER A 29 -9.73 -11.57 1.34
C SER A 29 -9.39 -12.40 0.10
N LEU A 30 -8.20 -12.22 -0.51
CA LEU A 30 -7.79 -13.03 -1.65
C LEU A 30 -7.63 -14.50 -1.25
N GLU A 31 -8.31 -15.39 -1.98
CA GLU A 31 -8.21 -16.84 -1.77
C GLU A 31 -6.90 -17.44 -2.29
N GLN A 32 -6.29 -16.78 -3.28
CA GLN A 32 -5.04 -17.22 -3.91
C GLN A 32 -3.99 -16.13 -3.78
N LEU A 33 -2.75 -16.56 -3.53
CA LEU A 33 -1.62 -15.65 -3.47
C LEU A 33 -1.23 -15.24 -4.90
N PRO A 34 -1.23 -13.93 -5.24
CA PRO A 34 -0.76 -13.49 -6.54
C PRO A 34 0.75 -13.65 -6.67
N ASP A 35 1.25 -14.01 -7.85
CA ASP A 35 2.69 -14.09 -8.11
C ASP A 35 3.37 -12.72 -7.98
N HIS A 36 2.67 -11.66 -8.41
CA HIS A 36 3.12 -10.27 -8.34
C HIS A 36 1.98 -9.34 -7.95
N ILE A 37 2.24 -8.41 -7.04
CA ILE A 37 1.30 -7.36 -6.63
C ILE A 37 1.94 -5.98 -6.71
N VAL A 38 1.19 -5.03 -7.27
CA VAL A 38 1.56 -3.61 -7.28
C VAL A 38 0.71 -2.86 -6.26
N VAL A 39 1.37 -2.29 -5.27
CA VAL A 39 0.74 -1.43 -4.26
C VAL A 39 0.88 0.01 -4.70
N VAL A 40 -0.27 0.67 -4.94
CA VAL A 40 -0.32 2.09 -5.28
C VAL A 40 -0.54 2.91 -4.01
N GLY A 41 0.47 3.68 -3.63
CA GLY A 41 0.54 4.44 -2.38
C GLY A 41 1.51 3.82 -1.37
N GLY A 42 2.53 4.58 -0.98
CA GLY A 42 3.54 4.24 0.03
C GLY A 42 3.15 4.64 1.46
N GLY A 43 1.85 4.75 1.75
CA GLY A 43 1.33 4.94 3.11
C GLY A 43 1.42 3.67 3.95
N TYR A 44 1.03 3.75 5.23
CA TYR A 44 1.17 2.62 6.17
C TYR A 44 0.34 1.40 5.74
N ILE A 45 -0.89 1.58 5.27
CA ILE A 45 -1.75 0.48 4.79
C ILE A 45 -1.08 -0.26 3.61
N GLY A 46 -0.58 0.49 2.62
CA GLY A 46 0.07 -0.08 1.46
C GLY A 46 1.36 -0.84 1.82
N LEU A 47 2.16 -0.28 2.73
CA LEU A 47 3.38 -0.92 3.21
C LEU A 47 3.10 -2.18 4.03
N GLU A 48 2.11 -2.17 4.92
CA GLU A 48 1.70 -3.34 5.69
C GLU A 48 1.28 -4.48 4.77
N LEU A 49 0.39 -4.21 3.80
CA LEU A 49 -0.03 -5.20 2.81
C LEU A 49 1.16 -5.67 1.96
N GLY A 50 1.99 -4.76 1.47
CA GLY A 50 3.18 -5.09 0.69
C GLY A 50 4.14 -6.01 1.46
N ILE A 51 4.36 -5.76 2.75
CA ILE A 51 5.17 -6.63 3.61
C ILE A 51 4.49 -8.00 3.75
N THR A 52 3.19 -8.05 4.01
CA THR A 52 2.43 -9.30 4.13
C THR A 52 2.55 -10.15 2.87
N TYR A 53 2.27 -9.61 1.68
CA TYR A 53 2.39 -10.35 0.42
C TYR A 53 3.82 -10.78 0.12
N ARG A 54 4.81 -9.90 0.40
CA ARG A 54 6.21 -10.24 0.22
C ARG A 54 6.63 -11.41 1.11
N MET A 55 6.17 -11.43 2.36
CA MET A 55 6.43 -12.52 3.30
C MET A 55 5.74 -13.82 2.89
N LEU A 56 4.56 -13.74 2.27
CA LEU A 56 3.85 -14.91 1.75
C LEU A 56 4.46 -15.46 0.45
N GLY A 57 5.27 -14.68 -0.24
CA GLY A 57 6.07 -15.13 -1.39
C GLY A 57 5.84 -14.35 -2.68
N SER A 58 4.89 -13.42 -2.72
CA SER A 58 4.67 -12.58 -3.89
C SER A 58 5.88 -11.68 -4.17
N GLU A 59 6.11 -11.40 -5.45
CA GLU A 59 6.84 -10.21 -5.84
C GLU A 59 5.99 -8.98 -5.51
N VAL A 60 6.62 -7.90 -5.01
CA VAL A 60 5.91 -6.70 -4.58
C VAL A 60 6.58 -5.47 -5.16
N THR A 61 5.78 -4.62 -5.81
CA THR A 61 6.21 -3.30 -6.27
C THR A 61 5.36 -2.24 -5.57
N ILE A 62 6.01 -1.22 -5.00
CA ILE A 62 5.31 -0.10 -4.36
C ILE A 62 5.55 1.16 -5.19
N VAL A 63 4.46 1.82 -5.58
CA VAL A 63 4.49 3.06 -6.35
C VAL A 63 3.97 4.19 -5.46
N GLU A 64 4.82 5.17 -5.17
CA GLU A 64 4.47 6.36 -4.40
C GLU A 64 4.67 7.59 -5.28
N ALA A 65 3.69 8.49 -5.27
CA ALA A 65 3.71 9.74 -6.05
C ALA A 65 4.42 10.87 -5.31
N MET A 66 4.44 10.82 -3.97
CA MET A 66 5.17 11.77 -3.13
C MET A 66 6.67 11.50 -3.14
N ASP A 67 7.45 12.47 -2.67
CA ASP A 67 8.92 12.38 -2.62
C ASP A 67 9.46 11.27 -1.71
N SER A 68 8.60 10.70 -0.85
CA SER A 68 8.98 9.70 0.14
C SER A 68 7.82 8.79 0.54
N ILE A 69 8.15 7.58 0.95
CA ILE A 69 7.23 6.65 1.61
C ILE A 69 6.89 7.11 3.02
N LEU A 70 5.74 6.66 3.53
CA LEU A 70 5.13 7.09 4.80
C LEU A 70 5.03 8.63 4.94
N PRO A 71 4.66 9.40 3.91
CA PRO A 71 4.88 10.85 3.86
C PRO A 71 4.26 11.66 5.01
N ILE A 72 3.23 11.13 5.68
CA ILE A 72 2.54 11.74 6.83
C ILE A 72 3.38 11.67 8.13
N PHE A 73 4.29 10.71 8.23
CA PHE A 73 5.13 10.55 9.43
C PHE A 73 6.32 11.52 9.42
N ASP A 74 6.78 11.88 10.61
CA ASP A 74 7.96 12.73 10.79
C ASP A 74 9.18 12.14 10.08
N LYS A 75 9.99 13.01 9.48
CA LYS A 75 11.16 12.64 8.69
C LYS A 75 12.16 11.81 9.49
N GLU A 76 12.38 12.12 10.76
CA GLU A 76 13.34 11.38 11.60
C GLU A 76 12.87 9.95 11.87
N LEU A 77 11.56 9.74 12.01
CA LEU A 77 10.97 8.39 12.15
C LEU A 77 11.16 7.55 10.88
N ARG A 78 11.16 8.20 9.71
CA ARG A 78 11.27 7.52 8.42
C ARG A 78 12.69 7.38 7.91
N ARG A 79 13.62 8.18 8.42
CA ARG A 79 15.02 8.22 7.98
C ARG A 79 15.68 6.83 7.89
N PRO A 80 15.55 5.92 8.87
CA PRO A 80 16.17 4.59 8.78
C PRO A 80 15.61 3.79 7.60
N LEU A 81 14.30 3.86 7.39
CA LEU A 81 13.60 3.18 6.30
C LEU A 81 14.01 3.75 4.93
N GLU A 82 14.08 5.07 4.78
CA GLU A 82 14.51 5.71 3.53
C GLU A 82 15.95 5.31 3.15
N LEU A 83 16.86 5.24 4.13
CA LEU A 83 18.23 4.79 3.91
C LEU A 83 18.28 3.32 3.50
N PHE A 84 17.46 2.47 4.14
CA PHE A 84 17.35 1.06 3.76
C PHE A 84 16.84 0.89 2.33
N VAL A 85 15.77 1.58 1.94
CA VAL A 85 15.21 1.50 0.59
C VAL A 85 16.20 2.00 -0.46
N LYS A 86 16.92 3.09 -0.21
CA LYS A 86 17.95 3.58 -1.15
C LYS A 86 19.10 2.59 -1.34
N LYS A 87 19.45 1.83 -0.31
CA LYS A 87 20.53 0.83 -0.37
C LYS A 87 20.12 -0.46 -1.08
N ASN A 88 18.84 -0.82 -1.02
CA ASN A 88 18.29 -2.07 -1.55
C ASN A 88 17.35 -1.84 -2.74
N LYS A 89 17.58 -0.75 -3.48
CA LYS A 89 16.88 -0.43 -4.72
C LYS A 89 17.40 -1.27 -5.89
#